data_AF-A0A7C1FWM7-F1
#
_entry.id   AF-A0A7C1FWM7-F1
#
_cell.length_a   1.000
_cell.length_b   1.000
_cell.length_c   1.000
_cell.angle_alpha   90.00
_cell.angle_beta   90.00
_cell.angle_gamma   90.00
#
_symmetry.space_group_name_H-M   'P 1'
#
loop_
_entity.id
_entity.type
_entity.pdbx_description
1 polymer ?
#
loop_
_entity_poly.entity_id
_entity_poly.type
_entity_poly.pdbx_seq_one_letter_code
_entity_poly.pdbx_strand_id
1 'polypeptide(L)'
;MALDYQAIVDTLRIALCSVADGEIELFRLAVADYAAACDEVNQRLNKCGGLLRKGLRSEAIRLAEIEPNLIEVATLLDFPERPELAALCNRFGLVVPTLNIEVAAELNEAYAIEQPLKQLLRRHRLLAMARAPLRQRIQTLRKLAQLDAHNPVWREDLQVFEKERQRQLEDELSRAARTKDLAAAEAVLEELNSDGWAETPDPGLLKFALGVRQQLVQEYARRELETIEPQLNAAFSSFDVNLGRALRARWQDNAAKCGLAADDPLAQRAEPALDWLRQVDEQEARQQARQRAVAALEHALNKQKPLWALEKLYYEATRDGHELSPELEARYRNRCANLELAAQRRRRMIVAAIAGLSMVLLAAVGAGLFVIVSNRILEGACAQVDALYEQGEYLAALKVIEELPRWVQAHREIVAWEAKLMKALEEEEERKKEFTESLRDVHDFLASGPVDQDNVDEKKTELNDAAASLEKARKLAQEAPRAEDRQHENLKVTEARGKLKAIQEAVQRVLDDRFRDGLAKFREKLKAQEKAPVPGNVEECISREKQVTAILHDLDSYEAQHPDASEQAKKLAGPLKEQAKALRDKLSQLQQEHSHVEGLVRLIGSPSEY
;
A
#
# COMPACT_ATOMS: atom_id res chain seq x y z
N MET A 1 -9.54 7.52 -62.64
CA MET A 1 -10.67 6.59 -62.73
C MET A 1 -10.75 5.92 -61.37
N ALA A 2 -11.85 6.11 -60.63
CA ALA A 2 -12.04 5.35 -59.40
C ALA A 2 -12.27 3.90 -59.82
N LEU A 3 -11.48 2.96 -59.26
CA LEU A 3 -11.74 1.55 -59.44
C LEU A 3 -13.08 1.22 -58.77
N ASP A 4 -13.94 0.49 -59.48
CA ASP A 4 -15.15 -0.07 -58.89
C ASP A 4 -14.78 -1.40 -58.22
N TYR A 5 -14.40 -1.31 -56.94
CA TYR A 5 -13.94 -2.46 -56.16
C TYR A 5 -15.03 -3.55 -56.05
N GLN A 6 -16.31 -3.19 -56.07
CA GLN A 6 -17.41 -4.15 -56.02
C GLN A 6 -17.49 -4.93 -57.34
N ALA A 7 -17.46 -4.23 -58.47
CA ALA A 7 -17.45 -4.87 -59.78
C ALA A 7 -16.24 -5.79 -59.97
N ILE A 8 -15.07 -5.42 -59.44
CA ILE A 8 -13.86 -6.26 -59.50
C ILE A 8 -14.05 -7.57 -58.70
N VAL A 9 -14.56 -7.49 -57.48
CA VAL A 9 -14.83 -8.69 -56.65
C VAL A 9 -15.91 -9.57 -57.25
N ASP A 10 -16.98 -8.97 -57.79
CA ASP A 10 -18.07 -9.72 -58.42
C ASP A 10 -17.60 -10.41 -59.71
N THR A 11 -16.79 -9.74 -60.53
CA THR A 11 -16.17 -10.34 -61.73
C THR A 11 -15.25 -11.50 -61.35
N LEU A 12 -14.47 -11.36 -60.28
CA LEU A 12 -13.61 -12.41 -59.77
C LEU A 12 -14.42 -13.61 -59.25
N ARG A 13 -15.53 -13.38 -58.54
CA ARG A 13 -16.44 -14.44 -58.08
C ARG A 13 -17.08 -15.19 -59.23
N ILE A 14 -17.53 -14.48 -60.27
CA ILE A 14 -18.06 -15.09 -61.49
C ILE A 14 -16.99 -15.97 -62.15
N ALA A 15 -15.76 -15.45 -62.28
CA ALA A 15 -14.64 -16.20 -62.85
C ALA A 15 -14.26 -17.42 -62.00
N LEU A 16 -14.31 -17.34 -60.66
CA LEU A 16 -14.07 -18.47 -59.76
C LEU A 16 -15.06 -19.62 -60.01
N CYS A 17 -16.34 -19.30 -60.27
CA CYS A 17 -17.34 -20.30 -60.61
C CYS A 17 -17.18 -20.86 -62.03
N SER A 18 -16.75 -20.06 -63.02
CA SER A 18 -16.64 -20.48 -64.43
C SER A 18 -15.34 -21.20 -64.79
N VAL A 19 -14.33 -21.23 -63.89
CA VAL A 19 -13.08 -21.99 -64.09
C VAL A 19 -13.33 -23.49 -64.34
N ALA A 20 -14.44 -24.04 -63.84
CA ALA A 20 -14.85 -25.43 -64.10
C ALA A 20 -15.22 -25.68 -65.58
N ASP A 21 -15.64 -24.63 -66.30
CA ASP A 21 -16.13 -24.69 -67.68
C ASP A 21 -15.04 -24.38 -68.73
N GLY A 22 -13.78 -24.19 -68.31
CA GLY A 22 -12.62 -24.04 -69.19
C GLY A 22 -12.20 -22.59 -69.51
N GLU A 23 -12.80 -21.58 -68.88
CA GLU A 23 -12.55 -20.16 -69.14
C GLU A 23 -11.33 -19.58 -68.36
N ILE A 24 -10.14 -20.16 -68.56
CA ILE A 24 -8.93 -19.80 -67.79
C ILE A 24 -8.48 -18.34 -68.05
N GLU A 25 -8.67 -17.82 -69.27
CA GLU A 25 -8.26 -16.45 -69.62
C GLU A 25 -9.09 -15.38 -68.89
N LEU A 26 -10.39 -15.62 -68.69
CA LEU A 26 -11.26 -14.73 -67.90
C LEU A 26 -10.80 -14.68 -66.45
N PHE A 27 -10.45 -15.84 -65.87
CA PHE A 27 -9.90 -15.94 -64.52
C PHE A 27 -8.56 -15.19 -64.39
N ARG A 28 -7.65 -15.32 -65.35
CA ARG A 28 -6.37 -14.57 -65.34
C ARG A 28 -6.57 -13.06 -65.35
N LEU A 29 -7.49 -12.57 -66.17
CA LEU A 29 -7.81 -11.14 -66.25
C LEU A 29 -8.40 -10.63 -64.92
N ALA A 30 -9.38 -11.36 -64.37
CA ALA A 30 -10.02 -11.00 -63.10
C ALA A 30 -9.04 -11.01 -61.92
N VAL A 31 -8.10 -11.97 -61.89
CA VAL A 31 -7.01 -12.01 -60.89
C VAL A 31 -6.07 -10.82 -61.03
N ALA A 32 -5.75 -10.39 -62.25
CA ALA A 32 -4.90 -9.23 -62.49
C ALA A 32 -5.57 -7.91 -62.02
N ASP A 33 -6.86 -7.73 -62.31
CA ASP A 33 -7.64 -6.58 -61.86
C ASP A 33 -7.76 -6.53 -60.33
N TYR A 34 -8.00 -7.69 -59.71
CA TYR A 34 -8.01 -7.83 -58.25
C TYR A 34 -6.62 -7.55 -57.63
N ALA A 35 -5.54 -8.01 -58.26
CA ALA A 35 -4.18 -7.72 -57.80
C ALA A 35 -3.87 -6.21 -57.80
N ALA A 36 -4.24 -5.51 -58.88
CA ALA A 36 -4.08 -4.06 -58.98
C ALA A 36 -4.88 -3.32 -57.89
N ALA A 37 -6.10 -3.78 -57.59
CA ALA A 37 -6.92 -3.24 -56.51
C ALA A 37 -6.30 -3.48 -55.12
N CYS A 38 -5.77 -4.67 -54.85
CA CYS A 38 -5.05 -4.98 -53.62
C CYS A 38 -3.80 -4.10 -53.45
N ASP A 39 -3.03 -3.88 -54.53
CA ASP A 39 -1.82 -3.05 -54.49
C ASP A 39 -2.13 -1.59 -54.16
N GLU A 40 -3.16 -1.01 -54.75
CA GLU A 40 -3.59 0.36 -54.44
C GLU A 40 -4.01 0.51 -52.97
N VAL A 41 -4.81 -0.44 -52.48
CA VAL A 41 -5.28 -0.46 -51.10
C VAL A 41 -4.12 -0.67 -50.13
N ASN A 42 -3.20 -1.59 -50.43
CA ASN A 42 -2.00 -1.82 -49.63
C ASN A 42 -1.09 -0.59 -49.57
N GLN A 43 -0.95 0.18 -50.65
CA GLN A 43 -0.19 1.44 -50.62
C GLN A 43 -0.79 2.45 -49.64
N ARG A 44 -2.13 2.58 -49.61
CA ARG A 44 -2.82 3.46 -48.64
C ARG A 44 -2.72 2.90 -47.22
N LEU A 45 -2.95 1.61 -47.02
CA LEU A 45 -2.80 0.94 -45.73
C LEU A 45 -1.39 1.11 -45.18
N ASN A 46 -0.35 0.90 -45.98
CA ASN A 46 1.05 1.07 -45.57
C ASN A 46 1.36 2.51 -45.13
N LYS A 47 0.77 3.52 -45.78
CA LYS A 47 0.88 4.92 -45.33
C LYS A 47 0.17 5.14 -43.99
N CYS A 48 -1.03 4.60 -43.81
CA CYS A 48 -1.75 4.65 -42.54
C CYS A 48 -0.95 3.95 -41.43
N GLY A 49 -0.45 2.73 -41.64
CA GLY A 49 0.39 2.01 -40.70
C GLY A 49 1.71 2.73 -40.39
N GLY A 50 2.28 3.45 -41.36
CA GLY A 50 3.41 4.35 -41.13
C GLY A 50 3.08 5.53 -40.19
N LEU A 51 1.87 6.08 -40.28
CA LEU A 51 1.39 7.16 -39.40
C LEU A 51 1.04 6.64 -38.00
N LEU A 52 0.41 5.47 -37.91
CA LEU A 52 0.08 4.82 -36.63
C LEU A 52 1.35 4.50 -35.83
N ARG A 53 2.40 3.95 -36.47
CA ARG A 53 3.70 3.71 -35.83
C ARG A 53 4.40 4.98 -35.33
N LYS A 54 4.07 6.15 -35.89
CA LYS A 54 4.55 7.46 -35.45
C LYS A 54 3.66 8.12 -34.38
N GLY A 55 2.58 7.47 -33.94
CA GLY A 55 1.60 8.04 -33.01
C GLY A 55 0.65 9.07 -33.64
N LEU A 56 0.68 9.25 -34.96
CA LEU A 56 -0.13 10.24 -35.70
C LEU A 56 -1.52 9.68 -36.06
N ARG A 57 -2.26 9.25 -35.04
CA ARG A 57 -3.53 8.54 -35.17
C ARG A 57 -4.59 9.30 -35.99
N SER A 58 -4.83 10.57 -35.66
CA SER A 58 -5.82 11.40 -36.37
C SER A 58 -5.50 11.60 -37.85
N GLU A 59 -4.22 11.62 -38.23
CA GLU A 59 -3.83 11.76 -39.63
C GLU A 59 -3.97 10.42 -40.38
N ALA A 60 -3.73 9.28 -39.72
CA ALA A 60 -4.01 7.96 -40.28
C ALA A 60 -5.51 7.77 -40.54
N ILE A 61 -6.36 8.14 -39.58
CA ILE A 61 -7.82 8.10 -39.73
C ILE A 61 -8.28 9.01 -40.85
N ARG A 62 -7.82 10.28 -40.89
CA ARG A 62 -8.18 11.19 -41.98
C ARG A 62 -7.80 10.63 -43.34
N LEU A 63 -6.61 10.04 -43.48
CA LEU A 63 -6.14 9.42 -44.73
C LEU A 63 -7.01 8.22 -45.14
N ALA A 64 -7.55 7.47 -44.17
CA ALA A 64 -8.47 6.36 -44.40
C ALA A 64 -9.88 6.83 -44.79
N GLU A 65 -10.34 7.97 -44.29
CA GLU A 65 -11.65 8.58 -44.62
C GLU A 65 -11.68 9.24 -46.01
N ILE A 66 -10.52 9.50 -46.64
CA ILE A 66 -10.47 10.00 -48.03
C ILE A 66 -11.19 8.98 -48.92
N GLU A 67 -12.19 9.43 -49.67
CA GLU A 67 -12.98 8.55 -50.52
C GLU A 67 -12.11 7.83 -51.57
N PRO A 68 -12.33 6.52 -51.79
CA PRO A 68 -13.27 5.65 -51.07
C PRO A 68 -12.74 5.22 -49.69
N ASN A 69 -13.66 4.97 -48.74
CA ASN A 69 -13.32 4.60 -47.36
C ASN A 69 -12.42 3.35 -47.35
N LEU A 70 -11.23 3.49 -46.77
CA LEU A 70 -10.20 2.46 -46.87
C LEU A 70 -10.56 1.16 -46.15
N ILE A 71 -11.29 1.23 -45.03
CA ILE A 71 -11.71 0.04 -44.28
C ILE A 71 -12.80 -0.70 -45.05
N GLU A 72 -13.80 0.01 -45.57
CA GLU A 72 -14.87 -0.59 -46.36
C GLU A 72 -14.32 -1.29 -47.61
N VAL A 73 -13.40 -0.64 -48.32
CA VAL A 73 -12.74 -1.23 -49.49
C VAL A 73 -11.88 -2.44 -49.08
N ALA A 74 -11.13 -2.37 -47.98
CA ALA A 74 -10.34 -3.51 -47.51
C ALA A 74 -11.22 -4.70 -47.11
N THR A 75 -12.34 -4.47 -46.44
CA THR A 75 -13.33 -5.51 -46.12
C THR A 75 -13.97 -6.10 -47.36
N LEU A 76 -14.24 -5.29 -48.37
CA LEU A 76 -14.79 -5.75 -49.64
C LEU A 76 -13.82 -6.67 -50.40
N LEU A 77 -12.53 -6.30 -50.43
CA LEU A 77 -11.49 -7.13 -51.03
C LEU A 77 -11.18 -8.38 -50.19
N ASP A 78 -11.49 -8.39 -48.90
CA ASP A 78 -11.33 -9.55 -48.01
C ASP A 78 -12.56 -10.45 -47.97
N PHE A 79 -12.89 -11.06 -49.12
CA PHE A 79 -14.08 -11.90 -49.28
C PHE A 79 -13.86 -13.38 -48.87
N PRO A 80 -14.92 -14.12 -48.49
CA PRO A 80 -14.78 -15.47 -47.93
C PRO A 80 -14.19 -16.52 -48.88
N GLU A 81 -14.38 -16.35 -50.19
CA GLU A 81 -13.87 -17.26 -51.22
C GLU A 81 -12.35 -17.13 -51.50
N ARG A 82 -11.61 -16.30 -50.76
CA ARG A 82 -10.15 -16.11 -50.94
C ARG A 82 -9.29 -17.39 -50.80
N PRO A 83 -9.59 -18.35 -49.91
CA PRO A 83 -8.85 -19.62 -49.87
C PRO A 83 -8.99 -20.43 -51.17
N GLU A 84 -10.17 -20.39 -51.78
CA GLU A 84 -10.44 -21.05 -53.07
C GLU A 84 -9.70 -20.37 -54.20
N LEU A 85 -9.68 -19.03 -54.21
CA LEU A 85 -8.84 -18.23 -55.11
C LEU A 85 -7.36 -18.62 -54.99
N ALA A 86 -6.84 -18.74 -53.76
CA ALA A 86 -5.45 -19.10 -53.54
C ALA A 86 -5.12 -20.50 -54.08
N ALA A 87 -6.00 -21.47 -53.86
CA ALA A 87 -5.84 -22.82 -54.40
C ALA A 87 -5.82 -22.85 -55.94
N LEU A 88 -6.71 -22.07 -56.58
CA LEU A 88 -6.77 -21.96 -58.04
C LEU A 88 -5.57 -21.22 -58.62
N CYS A 89 -5.15 -20.11 -58.03
CA CYS A 89 -3.94 -19.39 -58.44
C CYS A 89 -2.71 -20.29 -58.37
N ASN A 90 -2.54 -21.05 -57.28
CA ASN A 90 -1.46 -22.03 -57.16
C ASN A 90 -1.51 -23.11 -58.25
N ARG A 91 -2.71 -23.62 -58.57
CA ARG A 91 -2.92 -24.62 -59.63
C ARG A 91 -2.54 -24.10 -61.01
N PHE A 92 -2.77 -22.82 -61.30
CA PHE A 92 -2.49 -22.20 -62.60
C PHE A 92 -1.16 -21.44 -62.66
N GLY A 93 -0.33 -21.49 -61.60
CA GLY A 93 0.95 -20.80 -61.53
C GLY A 93 0.86 -19.28 -61.45
N LEU A 94 -0.26 -18.76 -60.94
CA LEU A 94 -0.48 -17.33 -60.71
C LEU A 94 -0.07 -16.95 -59.27
N VAL A 95 0.42 -15.73 -59.09
CA VAL A 95 0.72 -15.19 -57.75
C VAL A 95 -0.58 -14.82 -57.07
N VAL A 96 -0.78 -15.29 -55.83
CA VAL A 96 -1.95 -14.94 -55.01
C VAL A 96 -1.82 -13.49 -54.54
N PRO A 97 -2.77 -12.59 -54.86
CA PRO A 97 -2.70 -11.22 -54.38
C PRO A 97 -2.90 -11.13 -52.86
N THR A 98 -2.01 -10.42 -52.18
CA THR A 98 -2.03 -10.25 -50.73
C THR A 98 -2.66 -8.93 -50.34
N LEU A 99 -3.35 -8.90 -49.20
CA LEU A 99 -3.95 -7.70 -48.63
C LEU A 99 -3.41 -7.54 -47.21
N ASN A 100 -3.02 -6.33 -46.82
CA ASN A 100 -2.46 -6.03 -45.50
C ASN A 100 -3.56 -5.92 -44.43
N ILE A 101 -4.24 -7.04 -44.18
CA ILE A 101 -5.38 -7.13 -43.23
C ILE A 101 -4.98 -6.70 -41.83
N GLU A 102 -3.76 -7.03 -41.40
CA GLU A 102 -3.21 -6.62 -40.09
C GLU A 102 -3.25 -5.09 -39.92
N VAL A 103 -2.81 -4.34 -40.94
CA VAL A 103 -2.79 -2.87 -40.89
C VAL A 103 -4.21 -2.29 -40.94
N ALA A 104 -5.14 -2.96 -41.63
CA ALA A 104 -6.56 -2.58 -41.61
C ALA A 104 -7.19 -2.81 -40.22
N ALA A 105 -6.82 -3.89 -39.53
CA ALA A 105 -7.24 -4.17 -38.16
C ALA A 105 -6.67 -3.15 -37.17
N GLU A 106 -5.37 -2.83 -37.23
CA GLU A 106 -4.73 -1.78 -36.44
C GLU A 106 -5.41 -0.41 -36.64
N LEU A 107 -5.78 -0.11 -37.89
CA LEU A 107 -6.49 1.12 -38.23
C LEU A 107 -7.90 1.14 -37.63
N ASN A 108 -8.63 0.02 -37.66
CA ASN A 108 -9.95 -0.08 -37.03
C ASN A 108 -9.88 0.08 -35.50
N GLU A 109 -8.85 -0.49 -34.86
CA GLU A 109 -8.56 -0.28 -33.44
C GLU A 109 -8.26 1.20 -33.15
N ALA A 110 -7.50 1.87 -34.02
CA ALA A 110 -7.24 3.29 -33.90
C ALA A 110 -8.52 4.14 -33.91
N TYR A 111 -9.53 3.79 -34.72
CA TYR A 111 -10.84 4.46 -34.65
C TYR A 111 -11.49 4.32 -33.28
N ALA A 112 -11.49 3.11 -32.70
CA ALA A 112 -12.07 2.87 -31.39
C ALA A 112 -11.37 3.69 -30.28
N ILE A 113 -10.04 3.82 -30.35
CA ILE A 113 -9.26 4.60 -29.38
C ILE A 113 -9.46 6.12 -29.56
N GLU A 114 -9.64 6.63 -30.79
CA GLU A 114 -9.80 8.07 -31.03
C GLU A 114 -11.19 8.61 -30.65
N GLN A 115 -12.25 7.80 -30.71
CA GLN A 115 -13.62 8.21 -30.37
C GLN A 115 -13.76 8.96 -29.03
N PRO A 116 -13.28 8.43 -27.88
CA PRO A 116 -13.37 9.14 -26.60
C PRO A 116 -12.56 10.45 -26.57
N LEU A 117 -11.54 10.60 -27.43
CA LEU A 117 -10.65 11.76 -27.46
C LEU A 117 -11.15 12.88 -28.37
N LYS A 118 -12.14 12.61 -29.25
CA LYS A 118 -12.57 13.51 -30.32
C LYS A 118 -12.89 14.93 -29.86
N GLN A 119 -13.60 15.08 -28.72
CA GLN A 119 -13.93 16.40 -28.19
C GLN A 119 -12.69 17.16 -27.67
N LEU A 120 -11.78 16.47 -27.01
CA LEU A 120 -10.54 17.06 -26.51
C LEU A 120 -9.59 17.43 -27.65
N LEU A 121 -9.49 16.60 -28.69
CA LEU A 121 -8.71 16.90 -29.89
C LEU A 121 -9.28 18.13 -30.63
N ARG A 122 -10.61 18.22 -30.74
CA ARG A 122 -11.27 19.42 -31.29
C ARG A 122 -10.94 20.67 -30.46
N ARG A 123 -11.03 20.58 -29.13
CA ARG A 123 -10.68 21.68 -28.22
C ARG A 123 -9.21 22.07 -28.35
N HIS A 124 -8.29 21.10 -28.42
CA HIS A 124 -6.87 21.35 -28.60
C HIS A 124 -6.59 22.11 -29.90
N ARG A 125 -7.19 21.67 -31.02
CA ARG A 125 -7.09 22.36 -32.33
C ARG A 125 -7.64 23.80 -32.27
N LEU A 126 -8.81 23.99 -31.67
CA LEU A 126 -9.41 25.32 -31.52
C LEU A 126 -8.52 26.26 -30.69
N LEU A 127 -7.97 25.79 -29.56
CA LEU A 127 -7.08 26.59 -28.72
C LEU A 127 -5.77 26.94 -29.45
N ALA A 128 -5.24 26.02 -30.26
CA ALA A 128 -4.06 26.28 -31.08
C ALA A 128 -4.34 27.34 -32.17
N MET A 129 -5.45 27.22 -32.90
CA MET A 129 -5.85 28.17 -33.94
C MET A 129 -6.13 29.56 -33.38
N ALA A 130 -6.81 29.64 -32.23
CA ALA A 130 -7.10 30.89 -31.54
C ALA A 130 -5.89 31.50 -30.83
N ARG A 131 -4.73 30.82 -30.83
CA ARG A 131 -3.53 31.20 -30.06
C ARG A 131 -3.86 31.48 -28.59
N ALA A 132 -4.67 30.62 -27.98
CA ALA A 132 -5.12 30.76 -26.61
C ALA A 132 -3.93 30.74 -25.62
N PRO A 133 -4.09 31.30 -24.41
CA PRO A 133 -3.04 31.31 -23.38
C PRO A 133 -2.47 29.91 -23.14
N LEU A 134 -1.15 29.86 -22.93
CA LEU A 134 -0.42 28.60 -22.85
C LEU A 134 -0.92 27.70 -21.72
N ARG A 135 -1.30 28.28 -20.58
CA ARG A 135 -1.95 27.59 -19.46
C ARG A 135 -3.19 26.78 -19.88
N GLN A 136 -4.07 27.35 -20.71
CA GLN A 136 -5.28 26.66 -21.17
C GLN A 136 -4.97 25.51 -22.14
N ARG A 137 -3.95 25.69 -22.98
CA ARG A 137 -3.46 24.68 -23.92
C ARG A 137 -2.84 23.50 -23.16
N ILE A 138 -1.97 23.78 -22.19
CA ILE A 138 -1.36 22.78 -21.29
C ILE A 138 -2.43 21.98 -20.55
N GLN A 139 -3.45 22.63 -19.97
CA GLN A 139 -4.54 21.92 -19.28
C GLN A 139 -5.28 20.93 -20.18
N THR A 140 -5.51 21.30 -21.45
CA THR A 140 -6.16 20.42 -22.41
C THR A 140 -5.23 19.27 -22.82
N LEU A 141 -3.94 19.56 -22.99
CA LEU A 141 -2.91 18.58 -23.36
C LEU A 141 -2.63 17.56 -22.25
N ARG A 142 -2.61 17.99 -20.98
CA ARG A 142 -2.51 17.08 -19.82
C ARG A 142 -3.66 16.06 -19.78
N LYS A 143 -4.90 16.50 -20.08
CA LYS A 143 -6.06 15.60 -20.17
C LYS A 143 -5.94 14.61 -21.34
N LEU A 144 -5.42 15.05 -22.49
CA LEU A 144 -5.14 14.18 -23.62
C LEU A 144 -4.07 13.13 -23.27
N ALA A 145 -2.96 13.56 -22.66
CA ALA A 145 -1.89 12.66 -22.23
C ALA A 145 -2.35 11.64 -21.17
N GLN A 146 -3.30 12.00 -20.31
CA GLN A 146 -3.88 11.08 -19.32
C GLN A 146 -4.75 10.01 -19.98
N LEU A 147 -5.57 10.38 -20.97
CA LEU A 147 -6.49 9.45 -21.64
C LEU A 147 -5.80 8.60 -22.71
N ASP A 148 -4.68 9.07 -23.28
CA ASP A 148 -3.89 8.40 -24.32
C ASP A 148 -2.42 8.31 -23.90
N ALA A 149 -2.17 7.67 -22.75
CA ALA A 149 -0.84 7.62 -22.11
C ALA A 149 0.24 6.90 -22.94
N HIS A 150 -0.16 6.06 -23.90
CA HIS A 150 0.74 5.30 -24.77
C HIS A 150 1.25 6.11 -25.96
N ASN A 151 0.69 7.29 -26.22
CA ASN A 151 1.13 8.14 -27.33
C ASN A 151 2.25 9.10 -26.87
N PRO A 152 3.49 8.95 -27.40
CA PRO A 152 4.63 9.76 -26.97
C PRO A 152 4.51 11.23 -27.36
N VAL A 153 3.78 11.54 -28.44
CA VAL A 153 3.64 12.90 -28.97
C VAL A 153 3.06 13.86 -27.92
N TRP A 154 2.08 13.41 -27.14
CA TRP A 154 1.47 14.24 -26.11
C TRP A 154 2.45 14.63 -25.00
N ARG A 155 3.37 13.72 -24.65
CA ARG A 155 4.38 13.98 -23.62
C ARG A 155 5.45 14.94 -24.13
N GLU A 156 5.91 14.75 -25.36
CA GLU A 156 6.89 15.64 -26.01
C GLU A 156 6.36 17.07 -26.14
N ASP A 157 5.14 17.23 -26.65
CA ASP A 157 4.48 18.54 -26.78
C ASP A 157 4.28 19.20 -25.41
N LEU A 158 3.91 18.40 -24.39
CA LEU A 158 3.69 18.90 -23.04
C LEU A 158 4.97 19.44 -22.42
N GLN A 159 6.10 18.74 -22.58
CA GLN A 159 7.41 19.22 -22.12
C GLN A 159 7.79 20.55 -22.77
N VAL A 160 7.60 20.68 -24.09
CA VAL A 160 7.89 21.93 -24.80
C VAL A 160 7.02 23.08 -24.30
N PHE A 161 5.72 22.86 -24.10
CA PHE A 161 4.81 23.90 -23.61
C PHE A 161 5.08 24.26 -22.16
N GLU A 162 5.37 23.29 -21.30
CA GLU A 162 5.65 23.53 -19.90
C GLU A 162 6.94 24.31 -19.69
N LYS A 163 7.99 24.00 -20.46
CA LYS A 163 9.24 24.77 -20.45
C LYS A 163 9.01 26.24 -20.81
N GLU A 164 8.19 26.50 -21.82
CA GLU A 164 7.84 27.87 -22.20
C GLU A 164 6.91 28.54 -21.18
N ARG A 165 6.03 27.77 -20.51
CA ARG A 165 5.20 28.31 -19.44
C ARG A 165 6.04 28.73 -18.23
N GLN A 166 7.08 27.98 -17.88
CA GLN A 166 7.99 28.36 -16.80
C GLN A 166 8.68 29.71 -17.09
N ARG A 167 9.09 29.97 -18.34
CA ARG A 167 9.60 31.30 -18.74
C ARG A 167 8.56 32.41 -18.60
N GLN A 168 7.31 32.15 -19.01
CA GLN A 168 6.22 33.11 -18.81
C GLN A 168 5.96 33.40 -17.33
N LEU A 169 6.06 32.38 -16.47
CA LEU A 169 5.91 32.52 -15.02
C LEU A 169 7.05 33.36 -14.41
N GLU A 170 8.28 33.20 -14.90
CA GLU A 170 9.41 34.05 -14.51
C GLU A 170 9.18 35.53 -14.87
N ASP A 171 8.66 35.81 -16.07
CA ASP A 171 8.29 37.17 -16.51
C ASP A 171 7.09 37.73 -15.73
N GLU A 172 6.07 36.92 -15.45
CA GLU A 172 4.93 37.27 -14.60
C GLU A 172 5.39 37.62 -13.18
N LEU A 173 6.28 36.82 -12.59
CA LEU A 173 6.84 37.05 -11.27
C LEU A 173 7.71 38.30 -11.21
N SER A 174 8.55 38.52 -12.23
CA SER A 174 9.37 39.74 -12.36
C SER A 174 8.50 40.99 -12.46
N ARG A 175 7.37 40.93 -13.16
CA ARG A 175 6.39 42.02 -13.20
C ARG A 175 5.69 42.20 -11.86
N ALA A 176 5.30 41.12 -11.19
CA ALA A 176 4.70 41.18 -9.86
C ALA A 176 5.65 41.85 -8.84
N ALA A 177 6.94 41.51 -8.87
CA ALA A 177 7.94 42.16 -8.04
C ALA A 177 8.06 43.67 -8.30
N ARG A 178 8.10 44.09 -9.58
CA ARG A 178 8.19 45.51 -9.97
C ARG A 178 6.93 46.31 -9.62
N THR A 179 5.76 45.71 -9.79
CA THR A 179 4.46 46.34 -9.54
C THR A 179 3.99 46.21 -8.09
N LYS A 180 4.74 45.48 -7.25
CA LYS A 180 4.40 45.16 -5.87
C LYS A 180 3.06 44.42 -5.71
N ASP A 181 2.74 43.57 -6.69
CA ASP A 181 1.52 42.78 -6.71
C ASP A 181 1.74 41.42 -6.02
N LEU A 182 1.34 41.35 -4.74
CA LEU A 182 1.47 40.13 -3.94
C LEU A 182 0.56 39.01 -4.47
N ALA A 183 -0.65 39.35 -4.91
CA ALA A 183 -1.62 38.36 -5.39
C ALA A 183 -1.12 37.68 -6.66
N ALA A 184 -0.51 38.44 -7.58
CA ALA A 184 0.13 37.87 -8.77
C ALA A 184 1.31 36.96 -8.42
N ALA A 185 2.16 37.33 -7.44
CA ALA A 185 3.27 36.50 -6.99
C ALA A 185 2.80 35.19 -6.34
N GLU A 186 1.72 35.24 -5.55
CA GLU A 186 1.10 34.05 -4.94
C GLU A 186 0.48 33.13 -6.00
N ALA A 187 -0.20 33.68 -7.00
CA ALA A 187 -0.77 32.89 -8.10
C ALA A 187 0.31 32.15 -8.91
N VAL A 188 1.47 32.78 -9.12
CA VAL A 188 2.62 32.13 -9.76
C VAL A 188 3.15 30.98 -8.90
N LEU A 189 3.31 31.20 -7.59
CA LEU A 189 3.75 30.16 -6.67
C LEU A 189 2.78 28.99 -6.58
N GLU A 190 1.47 29.25 -6.60
CA GLU A 190 0.45 28.21 -6.63
C GLU A 190 0.57 27.35 -7.90
N GLU A 191 0.78 27.97 -9.07
CA GLU A 191 0.96 27.25 -10.32
C GLU A 191 2.24 26.40 -10.33
N LEU A 192 3.36 26.95 -9.83
CA LEU A 192 4.63 26.23 -9.72
C LEU A 192 4.57 25.06 -8.73
N ASN A 193 3.75 25.12 -7.68
CA ASN A 193 3.61 24.03 -6.71
C ASN A 193 2.54 22.99 -7.08
N SER A 194 1.89 23.11 -8.23
CA SER A 194 0.84 22.16 -8.64
C SER A 194 1.39 20.81 -9.10
N ASP A 195 0.76 19.69 -8.75
CA ASP A 195 1.23 18.31 -9.05
C ASP A 195 1.05 17.88 -10.52
N GLY A 196 0.94 18.82 -11.46
CA GLY A 196 0.56 18.54 -12.85
C GLY A 196 1.70 18.59 -13.87
N TRP A 197 2.91 18.95 -13.46
CA TRP A 197 4.04 19.15 -14.37
C TRP A 197 4.64 17.82 -14.84
N ALA A 198 4.82 17.67 -16.15
CA ALA A 198 5.56 16.56 -16.75
C ALA A 198 7.07 16.70 -16.51
N GLU A 199 7.58 17.93 -16.52
CA GLU A 199 8.92 18.27 -16.07
C GLU A 199 8.84 19.19 -14.85
N THR A 200 9.42 18.75 -13.74
CA THR A 200 9.39 19.50 -12.48
C THR A 200 9.89 20.93 -12.67
N PRO A 201 9.19 21.95 -12.14
CA PRO A 201 9.63 23.33 -12.28
C PRO A 201 11.05 23.57 -11.77
N ASP A 202 11.78 24.46 -12.45
CA ASP A 202 13.15 24.81 -12.07
C ASP A 202 13.21 25.23 -10.57
N PRO A 203 14.00 24.53 -9.73
CA PRO A 203 14.20 24.91 -8.33
C PRO A 203 14.71 26.35 -8.17
N GLY A 204 15.46 26.88 -9.14
CA GLY A 204 15.90 28.28 -9.16
C GLY A 204 14.73 29.26 -9.26
N LEU A 205 13.78 28.97 -10.14
CA LEU A 205 12.55 29.77 -10.30
C LEU A 205 11.67 29.69 -9.05
N LEU A 206 11.50 28.51 -8.45
CA LEU A 206 10.77 28.34 -7.18
C LEU A 206 11.40 29.15 -6.05
N LYS A 207 12.73 29.10 -5.89
CA LYS A 207 13.45 29.89 -4.89
C LYS A 207 13.29 31.40 -5.14
N PHE A 208 13.35 31.83 -6.40
CA PHE A 208 13.13 33.22 -6.78
C PHE A 208 11.70 33.66 -6.42
N ALA A 209 10.70 32.85 -6.74
CA ALA A 209 9.29 33.11 -6.42
C ALA A 209 9.03 33.22 -4.92
N LEU A 210 9.61 32.33 -4.12
CA LEU A 210 9.55 32.40 -2.66
C LEU A 210 10.21 33.67 -2.11
N GLY A 211 11.36 34.06 -2.66
CA GLY A 211 12.06 35.29 -2.30
C GLY A 211 11.24 36.54 -2.61
N VAL A 212 10.67 36.64 -3.81
CA VAL A 212 9.78 37.74 -4.21
C VAL A 212 8.56 37.82 -3.30
N ARG A 213 7.87 36.70 -3.06
CA ARG A 213 6.71 36.68 -2.15
C ARG A 213 7.10 37.13 -0.74
N GLN A 214 8.22 36.63 -0.20
CA GLN A 214 8.67 37.02 1.13
C GLN A 214 8.95 38.53 1.21
N GLN A 215 9.66 39.09 0.23
CA GLN A 215 9.91 40.53 0.16
C GLN A 215 8.61 41.34 0.11
N LEU A 216 7.66 40.96 -0.74
CA LEU A 216 6.37 41.65 -0.84
C LEU A 216 5.57 41.54 0.48
N VAL A 217 5.50 40.35 1.10
CA VAL A 217 4.84 40.17 2.39
C VAL A 217 5.45 41.09 3.46
N GLN A 218 6.79 41.19 3.51
CA GLN A 218 7.48 42.08 4.45
C GLN A 218 7.14 43.55 4.18
N GLU A 219 7.11 43.99 2.92
CA GLU A 219 6.74 45.36 2.56
C GLU A 219 5.28 45.70 2.90
N TYR A 220 4.34 44.79 2.60
CA TYR A 220 2.92 44.97 2.94
C TYR A 220 2.72 45.02 4.46
N ALA A 221 3.33 44.09 5.20
CA ALA A 221 3.26 44.07 6.65
C ALA A 221 3.85 45.35 7.27
N ARG A 222 4.96 45.88 6.73
CA ARG A 222 5.54 47.16 7.18
C ARG A 222 4.59 48.34 6.95
N ARG A 223 3.95 48.43 5.78
CA ARG A 223 2.94 49.47 5.47
C ARG A 223 1.71 49.40 6.38
N GLU A 224 1.27 48.19 6.69
CA GLU A 224 0.18 47.97 7.66
C GLU A 224 0.60 48.44 9.06
N LEU A 225 1.82 48.16 9.51
CA LEU A 225 2.34 48.66 10.78
C LEU A 225 2.40 50.19 10.82
N GLU A 226 2.84 50.84 9.74
CA GLU A 226 2.82 52.31 9.60
C GLU A 226 1.40 52.89 9.71
N THR A 227 0.37 52.10 9.35
CA THR A 227 -1.04 52.48 9.47
C THR A 227 -1.61 52.18 10.86
N ILE A 228 -1.15 51.11 11.52
CA ILE A 228 -1.60 50.68 12.85
C ILE A 228 -0.97 51.54 13.95
N GLU A 229 0.31 51.94 13.83
CA GLU A 229 1.02 52.75 14.83
C GLU A 229 0.23 53.99 15.29
N PRO A 230 -0.21 54.89 14.40
CA PRO A 230 -0.97 56.07 14.82
C PRO A 230 -2.33 55.72 15.43
N GLN A 231 -2.98 54.63 14.99
CA GLN A 231 -4.25 54.17 15.57
C GLN A 231 -4.05 53.63 16.99
N LEU A 232 -2.94 52.91 17.21
CA LEU A 232 -2.58 52.38 18.52
C LEU A 232 -2.27 53.52 19.50
N ASN A 233 -1.54 54.55 19.04
CA ASN A 233 -1.27 55.75 19.83
C ASN A 233 -2.52 56.60 20.08
N ALA A 234 -3.46 56.64 19.15
CA ALA A 234 -4.77 57.27 19.36
C ALA A 234 -5.60 56.50 20.42
N ALA A 235 -5.65 55.16 20.33
CA ALA A 235 -6.34 54.32 21.31
C ALA A 235 -5.73 54.46 22.71
N PHE A 236 -4.40 54.58 22.80
CA PHE A 236 -3.69 54.89 24.04
C PHE A 236 -4.11 56.27 24.59
N SER A 237 -4.12 57.30 23.73
CA SER A 237 -4.51 58.66 24.12
C SER A 237 -5.97 58.78 24.58
N SER A 238 -6.87 57.94 24.04
CA SER A 238 -8.28 57.89 24.40
C SER A 238 -8.60 56.84 25.48
N PHE A 239 -7.61 56.11 25.99
CA PHE A 239 -7.76 54.98 26.91
C PHE A 239 -8.75 53.90 26.43
N ASP A 240 -8.84 53.67 25.12
CA ASP A 240 -9.69 52.63 24.54
C ASP A 240 -8.97 51.28 24.55
N VAL A 241 -9.15 50.53 25.64
CA VAL A 241 -8.51 49.23 25.86
C VAL A 241 -8.94 48.19 24.82
N ASN A 242 -10.21 48.20 24.39
CA ASN A 242 -10.73 47.18 23.49
C ASN A 242 -10.19 47.37 22.07
N LEU A 243 -10.22 48.61 21.57
CA LEU A 243 -9.60 48.96 20.29
C LEU A 243 -8.09 48.71 20.35
N GLY A 244 -7.42 49.12 21.42
CA GLY A 244 -5.99 48.91 21.63
C GLY A 244 -5.60 47.43 21.58
N ARG A 245 -6.37 46.52 22.22
CA ARG A 245 -6.13 45.07 22.16
C ARG A 245 -6.26 44.51 20.74
N ALA A 246 -7.29 44.92 20.01
CA ALA A 246 -7.50 44.48 18.62
C ALA A 246 -6.35 44.96 17.71
N LEU A 247 -5.92 46.21 17.87
CA LEU A 247 -4.79 46.79 17.14
C LEU A 247 -3.46 46.13 17.52
N ARG A 248 -3.24 45.82 18.80
CA ARG A 248 -2.05 45.07 19.27
C ARG A 248 -1.96 43.69 18.64
N ALA A 249 -3.07 42.97 18.51
CA ALA A 249 -3.08 41.65 17.85
C ALA A 249 -2.66 41.77 16.37
N ARG A 250 -3.24 42.75 15.65
CA ARG A 250 -2.86 43.05 14.25
C ARG A 250 -1.40 43.50 14.14
N TRP A 251 -0.93 44.30 15.10
CA TRP A 251 0.46 44.74 15.18
C TRP A 251 1.41 43.55 15.32
N GLN A 252 1.16 42.66 16.29
CA GLN A 252 2.02 41.49 16.53
C GLN A 252 2.11 40.56 15.31
N ASP A 253 0.98 40.31 14.64
CA ASP A 253 0.94 39.51 13.41
C ASP A 253 1.78 40.14 12.27
N ASN A 254 1.64 41.44 12.04
CA ASN A 254 2.42 42.12 11.00
C ASN A 254 3.90 42.30 11.38
N ALA A 255 4.21 42.55 12.65
CA ALA A 255 5.58 42.65 13.16
C ALA A 255 6.33 41.32 12.99
N ALA A 256 5.64 40.18 13.20
CA ALA A 256 6.20 38.86 12.93
C ALA A 256 6.46 38.64 11.43
N LYS A 257 5.52 39.05 10.57
CA LYS A 257 5.63 38.91 9.10
C LYS A 257 6.79 39.72 8.51
N CYS A 258 7.03 40.93 8.99
CA CYS A 258 8.14 41.77 8.50
C CYS A 258 9.45 41.57 9.27
N GLY A 259 9.46 40.77 10.35
CA GLY A 259 10.65 40.59 11.19
C GLY A 259 11.10 41.89 11.86
N LEU A 260 10.15 42.67 12.39
CA LEU A 260 10.44 43.97 12.98
C LEU A 260 11.38 43.82 14.19
N ALA A 261 12.54 44.47 14.14
CA ALA A 261 13.47 44.50 15.26
C ALA A 261 13.02 45.49 16.34
N ALA A 262 13.37 45.22 17.60
CA ALA A 262 12.96 46.05 18.74
C ALA A 262 13.55 47.48 18.70
N ASP A 263 14.67 47.65 18.00
CA ASP A 263 15.35 48.93 17.79
C ASP A 263 14.82 49.71 16.56
N ASP A 264 13.88 49.16 15.78
CA ASP A 264 13.27 49.88 14.66
C ASP A 264 12.48 51.10 15.19
N PRO A 265 12.62 52.30 14.59
CA PRO A 265 11.89 53.50 15.01
C PRO A 265 10.36 53.35 15.02
N LEU A 266 9.81 52.46 14.20
CA LEU A 266 8.38 52.15 14.19
C LEU A 266 7.98 51.35 15.44
N ALA A 267 8.82 50.41 15.90
CA ALA A 267 8.62 49.67 17.14
C ALA A 267 8.69 50.60 18.36
N GLN A 268 9.71 51.46 18.41
CA GLN A 268 9.90 52.42 19.52
C GLN A 268 8.72 53.38 19.68
N ARG A 269 8.08 53.79 18.58
CA ARG A 269 6.90 54.68 18.63
C ARG A 269 5.63 54.00 19.12
N ALA A 270 5.48 52.70 18.87
CA ALA A 270 4.33 51.92 19.33
C ALA A 270 4.50 51.39 20.78
N GLU A 271 5.74 51.30 21.27
CA GLU A 271 6.06 50.71 22.57
C GLU A 271 5.26 51.30 23.74
N PRO A 272 5.09 52.63 23.89
CA PRO A 272 4.33 53.18 25.02
C PRO A 272 2.87 52.68 25.07
N ALA A 273 2.22 52.58 23.91
CA ALA A 273 0.85 52.08 23.82
C ALA A 273 0.77 50.58 24.07
N LEU A 274 1.76 49.80 23.60
CA LEU A 274 1.85 48.36 23.84
C LEU A 274 2.13 48.03 25.32
N ASP A 275 3.03 48.78 25.95
CA ASP A 275 3.36 48.66 27.38
C ASP A 275 2.17 49.04 28.25
N TRP A 276 1.44 50.11 27.90
CA TRP A 276 0.20 50.46 28.57
C TRP A 276 -0.81 49.31 28.53
N LEU A 277 -1.05 48.71 27.36
CA LEU A 277 -1.94 47.55 27.25
C LEU A 277 -1.46 46.34 28.07
N ARG A 278 -0.14 46.10 28.13
CA ARG A 278 0.44 45.05 28.97
C ARG A 278 0.15 45.31 30.46
N GLN A 279 0.34 46.55 30.91
CA GLN A 279 0.04 46.95 32.28
C GLN A 279 -1.44 46.83 32.61
N VAL A 280 -2.33 47.24 31.69
CA VAL A 280 -3.78 47.10 31.87
C VAL A 280 -4.18 45.62 31.97
N ASP A 281 -3.67 44.77 31.08
CA ASP A 281 -3.95 43.33 31.12
C ASP A 281 -3.43 42.68 32.41
N GLU A 282 -2.23 43.06 32.87
CA GLU A 282 -1.69 42.58 34.15
C GLU A 282 -2.53 43.05 35.34
N GLN A 283 -3.00 44.30 35.33
CA GLN A 283 -3.87 44.83 36.38
C GLN A 283 -5.22 44.12 36.41
N GLU A 284 -5.86 43.93 35.26
CA GLU A 284 -7.10 43.17 35.15
C GLU A 284 -6.91 41.71 35.59
N ALA A 285 -5.82 41.06 35.19
CA ALA A 285 -5.50 39.69 35.60
C ALA A 285 -5.30 39.59 37.12
N ARG A 286 -4.57 40.53 37.73
CA ARG A 286 -4.41 40.61 39.19
C ARG A 286 -5.74 40.86 39.89
N GLN A 287 -6.58 41.76 39.36
CA GLN A 287 -7.91 42.05 39.91
C GLN A 287 -8.83 40.83 39.82
N GLN A 288 -8.85 40.12 38.69
CA GLN A 288 -9.62 38.89 38.53
C GLN A 288 -9.10 37.77 39.44
N ALA A 289 -7.79 37.59 39.56
CA ALA A 289 -7.18 36.63 40.48
C ALA A 289 -7.57 36.94 41.93
N ARG A 290 -7.53 38.23 42.31
CA ARG A 290 -8.01 38.71 43.63
C ARG A 290 -9.47 38.39 43.84
N GLN A 291 -10.35 38.72 42.89
CA GLN A 291 -11.78 38.43 42.99
C GLN A 291 -12.05 36.93 43.15
N ARG A 292 -11.33 36.09 42.40
CA ARG A 292 -11.41 34.62 42.54
C ARG A 292 -10.94 34.14 43.91
N ALA A 293 -9.84 34.67 44.44
CA ALA A 293 -9.34 34.31 45.76
C ALA A 293 -10.32 34.71 46.89
N VAL A 294 -10.88 35.92 46.81
CA VAL A 294 -11.92 36.39 47.75
C VAL A 294 -13.18 35.53 47.66
N ALA A 295 -13.67 35.24 46.46
CA ALA A 295 -14.82 34.37 46.25
C ALA A 295 -14.57 32.93 46.75
N ALA A 296 -13.35 32.42 46.58
CA ALA A 296 -12.97 31.10 47.08
C ALA A 296 -12.96 31.06 48.62
N LEU A 297 -12.43 32.09 49.28
CA LEU A 297 -12.50 32.23 50.73
C LEU A 297 -13.94 32.32 51.23
N GLU A 298 -14.76 33.14 50.60
CA GLU A 298 -16.18 33.28 50.95
C GLU A 298 -16.94 31.96 50.78
N HIS A 299 -16.70 31.24 49.68
CA HIS A 299 -17.26 29.92 49.45
C HIS A 299 -16.81 28.90 50.51
N ALA A 300 -15.51 28.91 50.89
CA ALA A 300 -14.97 28.02 51.91
C ALA A 300 -15.55 28.30 53.31
N LEU A 301 -15.80 29.57 53.63
CA LEU A 301 -16.50 29.99 54.85
C LEU A 301 -17.95 29.50 54.85
N ASN A 302 -18.66 29.61 53.71
CA ASN A 302 -20.02 29.11 53.55
C ASN A 302 -20.09 27.57 53.66
N LYS A 303 -19.12 26.86 53.10
CA LYS A 303 -19.02 25.38 53.15
C LYS A 303 -18.37 24.84 54.42
N GLN A 304 -18.06 25.70 55.39
CA GLN A 304 -17.54 25.30 56.70
C GLN A 304 -16.27 24.43 56.63
N LYS A 305 -15.34 24.79 55.73
CA LYS A 305 -14.07 24.07 55.55
C LYS A 305 -13.19 24.10 56.82
N PRO A 306 -12.28 23.13 56.99
CA PRO A 306 -11.39 23.06 58.16
C PRO A 306 -10.39 24.22 58.21
N LEU A 307 -9.85 24.50 59.41
CA LEU A 307 -9.01 25.67 59.71
C LEU A 307 -7.85 25.87 58.73
N TRP A 308 -7.05 24.83 58.46
CA TRP A 308 -5.91 24.90 57.55
C TRP A 308 -6.28 25.36 56.13
N ALA A 309 -7.47 24.99 55.65
CA ALA A 309 -7.94 25.37 54.33
C ALA A 309 -8.41 26.83 54.31
N LEU A 310 -9.00 27.30 55.41
CA LEU A 310 -9.39 28.70 55.58
C LEU A 310 -8.16 29.60 55.71
N GLU A 311 -7.12 29.19 56.46
CA GLU A 311 -5.86 29.94 56.61
C GLU A 311 -5.12 30.10 55.28
N LYS A 312 -5.05 29.03 54.47
CA LYS A 312 -4.44 29.07 53.13
C LYS A 312 -5.19 30.03 52.20
N LEU A 313 -6.51 29.93 52.13
CA LEU A 313 -7.35 30.79 51.28
C LEU A 313 -7.34 32.25 51.76
N TYR A 314 -7.24 32.48 53.08
CA TYR A 314 -7.06 33.81 53.65
C TYR A 314 -5.73 34.41 53.19
N TYR A 315 -4.62 33.66 53.31
CA TYR A 315 -3.32 34.10 52.83
C TYR A 315 -3.31 34.39 51.34
N GLU A 316 -3.95 33.55 50.52
CA GLU A 316 -4.07 33.78 49.07
C GLU A 316 -4.89 35.04 48.74
N ALA A 317 -5.93 35.34 49.53
CA ALA A 317 -6.73 36.55 49.35
C ALA A 317 -6.04 37.83 49.86
N THR A 318 -5.04 37.72 50.76
CA THR A 318 -4.30 38.85 51.35
C THR A 318 -2.83 38.96 50.91
N ARG A 319 -2.35 38.09 50.01
CA ARG A 319 -0.92 37.89 49.70
C ARG A 319 -0.18 39.16 49.25
N ASP A 320 -0.89 40.07 48.58
CA ASP A 320 -0.33 41.29 48.00
C ASP A 320 -0.66 42.56 48.82
N GLY A 321 -0.92 42.41 50.13
CA GLY A 321 -1.22 43.53 51.04
C GLY A 321 -2.65 44.07 50.92
N HIS A 322 -3.55 43.29 50.33
CA HIS A 322 -4.95 43.68 50.15
C HIS A 322 -5.79 43.38 51.38
N GLU A 323 -6.55 44.37 51.82
CA GLU A 323 -7.54 44.24 52.88
C GLU A 323 -8.80 43.53 52.35
N LEU A 324 -9.35 42.62 53.16
CA LEU A 324 -10.66 42.01 52.94
C LEU A 324 -11.76 42.99 53.38
N SER A 325 -13.01 42.75 52.95
CA SER A 325 -14.11 43.54 53.53
C SER A 325 -14.18 43.28 55.04
N PRO A 326 -14.49 44.30 55.87
CA PRO A 326 -14.59 44.14 57.32
C PRO A 326 -15.56 43.03 57.74
N GLU A 327 -16.61 42.83 56.94
CA GLU A 327 -17.60 41.77 57.14
C GLU A 327 -17.02 40.38 56.89
N LEU A 328 -16.27 40.20 55.80
CA LEU A 328 -15.66 38.91 55.44
C LEU A 328 -14.54 38.55 56.43
N GLU A 329 -13.73 39.54 56.83
CA GLU A 329 -12.68 39.34 57.83
C GLU A 329 -13.26 38.99 59.21
N ALA A 330 -14.32 39.68 59.65
CA ALA A 330 -15.02 39.33 60.88
C ALA A 330 -15.61 37.91 60.82
N ARG A 331 -16.19 37.50 59.68
CA ARG A 331 -16.69 36.13 59.47
C ARG A 331 -15.57 35.08 59.54
N TYR A 332 -14.42 35.35 58.93
CA TYR A 332 -13.23 34.50 59.01
C TYR A 332 -12.74 34.37 60.46
N ARG A 333 -12.48 35.50 61.14
CA ARG A 333 -11.99 35.52 62.53
C ARG A 333 -12.95 34.82 63.49
N ASN A 334 -14.26 35.07 63.37
CA ASN A 334 -15.28 34.40 64.16
C ASN A 334 -15.30 32.88 63.90
N ARG A 335 -15.09 32.44 62.66
CA ARG A 335 -15.04 31.01 62.33
C ARG A 335 -13.78 30.36 62.91
N CYS A 336 -12.61 30.97 62.78
CA CYS A 336 -11.37 30.48 63.36
C CYS A 336 -11.48 30.39 64.89
N ALA A 337 -11.96 31.46 65.55
CA ALA A 337 -12.19 31.46 67.01
C ALA A 337 -13.17 30.36 67.45
N ASN A 338 -14.26 30.13 66.71
CA ASN A 338 -15.21 29.07 67.02
C ASN A 338 -14.61 27.66 66.83
N LEU A 339 -13.78 27.45 65.81
CA LEU A 339 -13.08 26.18 65.58
C LEU A 339 -12.00 25.93 66.65
N GLU A 340 -11.28 26.97 67.07
CA GLU A 340 -10.30 26.91 68.16
C GLU A 340 -10.95 26.66 69.52
N LEU A 341 -12.07 27.31 69.82
CA LEU A 341 -12.86 27.07 71.04
C LEU A 341 -13.48 25.66 71.05
N ALA A 342 -13.92 25.15 69.90
CA ALA A 342 -14.39 23.77 69.76
C ALA A 342 -13.25 22.75 69.97
N ALA A 343 -12.05 23.06 69.48
CA ALA A 343 -10.84 22.27 69.74
C ALA A 343 -10.42 22.31 71.22
N GLN A 344 -10.54 23.47 71.89
CA GLN A 344 -10.25 23.61 73.33
C GLN A 344 -11.29 22.90 74.22
N ARG A 345 -12.59 22.92 73.87
CA ARG A 345 -13.65 22.16 74.56
C ARG A 345 -13.44 20.66 74.41
N ARG A 346 -13.04 20.19 73.22
CA ARG A 346 -12.60 18.80 73.00
C ARG A 346 -11.38 18.45 73.87
N ARG A 347 -10.38 19.32 73.97
CA ARG A 347 -9.20 19.11 74.85
C ARG A 347 -9.59 18.97 76.34
N ARG A 348 -10.56 19.73 76.85
CA ARG A 348 -11.03 19.61 78.25
C ARG A 348 -11.83 18.33 78.52
N MET A 349 -12.62 17.84 77.55
CA MET A 349 -13.31 16.55 77.68
C MET A 349 -12.36 15.35 77.57
N ILE A 350 -11.26 15.49 76.83
CA ILE A 350 -10.22 14.47 76.70
C ILE A 350 -9.45 14.28 78.02
N VAL A 351 -9.23 15.34 78.81
CA VAL A 351 -8.54 15.26 80.13
C VAL A 351 -9.31 14.45 81.17
N ALA A 352 -10.65 14.45 81.14
CA ALA A 352 -11.46 13.59 82.02
C ALA A 352 -11.48 12.12 81.54
N ALA A 353 -11.30 11.86 80.24
CA ALA A 353 -11.19 10.52 79.68
C ALA A 353 -9.78 9.91 79.87
N ILE A 354 -8.74 10.73 80.04
CA ILE A 354 -7.33 10.31 80.15
C ILE A 354 -7.03 9.45 81.40
N ALA A 355 -7.82 9.53 82.48
CA ALA A 355 -7.66 8.64 83.64
C ALA A 355 -8.13 7.19 83.36
N GLY A 356 -9.09 7.00 82.45
CA GLY A 356 -9.51 5.67 81.98
C GLY A 356 -8.79 5.23 80.71
N LEU A 357 -8.31 6.17 79.90
CA LEU A 357 -7.66 5.92 78.62
C LEU A 357 -6.14 5.78 78.70
N SER A 358 -5.49 6.02 79.84
CA SER A 358 -4.04 5.72 80.00
C SER A 358 -3.73 4.23 79.89
N MET A 359 -4.70 3.35 80.18
CA MET A 359 -4.58 1.90 79.96
C MET A 359 -4.92 1.48 78.51
N VAL A 360 -5.62 2.33 77.74
CA VAL A 360 -6.00 2.07 76.32
C VAL A 360 -5.05 2.78 75.35
N LEU A 361 -4.40 3.89 75.73
CA LEU A 361 -3.46 4.64 74.89
C LEU A 361 -2.15 3.89 74.64
N LEU A 362 -1.70 3.07 75.60
CA LEU A 362 -0.57 2.16 75.39
C LEU A 362 -0.88 1.09 74.33
N ALA A 363 -2.16 0.70 74.19
CA ALA A 363 -2.61 -0.16 73.09
C ALA A 363 -2.81 0.61 71.77
N ALA A 364 -3.28 1.86 71.82
CA ALA A 364 -3.58 2.67 70.62
C ALA A 364 -2.34 3.30 69.95
N VAL A 365 -1.30 3.67 70.71
CA VAL A 365 -0.01 4.12 70.14
C VAL A 365 0.72 2.95 69.49
N GLY A 366 0.59 1.74 70.06
CA GLY A 366 1.01 0.50 69.41
C GLY A 366 0.25 0.25 68.09
N ALA A 367 -1.07 0.45 68.07
CA ALA A 367 -1.90 0.30 66.87
C ALA A 367 -1.62 1.37 65.80
N GLY A 368 -1.31 2.61 66.17
CA GLY A 368 -0.98 3.70 65.23
C GLY A 368 0.38 3.54 64.55
N LEU A 369 1.41 3.09 65.30
CA LEU A 369 2.69 2.69 64.72
C LEU A 369 2.53 1.41 63.88
N PHE A 370 1.67 0.48 64.28
CA PHE A 370 1.32 -0.71 63.50
C PHE A 370 0.60 -0.38 62.19
N VAL A 371 -0.26 0.65 62.13
CA VAL A 371 -0.97 1.08 60.89
C VAL A 371 -0.04 1.80 59.90
N ILE A 372 0.90 2.61 60.41
CA ILE A 372 1.88 3.30 59.54
C ILE A 372 2.94 2.32 59.03
N VAL A 373 3.39 1.40 59.89
CA VAL A 373 4.29 0.32 59.49
C VAL A 373 3.55 -0.69 58.60
N SER A 374 2.27 -0.98 58.86
CA SER A 374 1.48 -1.89 58.01
C SER A 374 1.29 -1.35 56.61
N ASN A 375 0.97 -0.08 56.46
CA ASN A 375 0.74 0.46 55.12
C ASN A 375 2.03 0.51 54.32
N ARG A 376 3.19 0.76 54.96
CA ARG A 376 4.49 0.68 54.27
C ARG A 376 4.91 -0.75 53.93
N ILE A 377 4.69 -1.70 54.84
CA ILE A 377 4.95 -3.13 54.56
C ILE A 377 4.01 -3.62 53.45
N LEU A 378 2.74 -3.21 53.47
CA LEU A 378 1.74 -3.56 52.46
C LEU A 378 2.08 -2.95 51.10
N GLU A 379 2.37 -1.65 51.03
CA GLU A 379 2.77 -0.98 49.78
C GLU A 379 4.06 -1.60 49.20
N GLY A 380 5.05 -1.85 50.06
CA GLY A 380 6.29 -2.52 49.66
C GLY A 380 6.08 -3.95 49.19
N ALA A 381 5.26 -4.73 49.90
CA ALA A 381 4.95 -6.11 49.55
C ALA A 381 4.12 -6.20 48.27
N CYS A 382 3.10 -5.35 48.11
CA CYS A 382 2.32 -5.27 46.87
C CYS A 382 3.21 -4.88 45.69
N ALA A 383 4.10 -3.90 45.84
CA ALA A 383 5.03 -3.50 44.79
C ALA A 383 6.05 -4.61 44.44
N GLN A 384 6.53 -5.36 45.44
CA GLN A 384 7.46 -6.47 45.23
C GLN A 384 6.76 -7.67 44.56
N VAL A 385 5.54 -8.00 44.99
CA VAL A 385 4.70 -9.05 44.39
C VAL A 385 4.33 -8.68 42.95
N ASP A 386 3.98 -7.41 42.69
CA ASP A 386 3.68 -6.89 41.36
C ASP A 386 4.92 -6.99 40.44
N ALA A 387 6.09 -6.57 40.92
CA ALA A 387 7.34 -6.70 40.17
C ALA A 387 7.70 -8.16 39.83
N LEU A 388 7.51 -9.09 40.78
CA LEU A 388 7.75 -10.52 40.55
C LEU A 388 6.68 -11.14 39.64
N TYR A 389 5.44 -10.68 39.71
CA TYR A 389 4.37 -11.09 38.81
C TYR A 389 4.68 -10.67 37.36
N GLU A 390 5.10 -9.43 37.14
CA GLU A 390 5.52 -8.92 35.82
C GLU A 390 6.76 -9.66 35.27
N GLN A 391 7.63 -10.16 36.15
CA GLN A 391 8.78 -10.98 35.77
C GLN A 391 8.43 -12.46 35.52
N GLY A 392 7.17 -12.87 35.75
CA GLY A 392 6.73 -14.27 35.66
C GLY A 392 7.21 -15.13 36.83
N GLU A 393 7.69 -14.53 37.91
CA GLU A 393 8.24 -15.23 39.07
C GLU A 393 7.18 -15.60 40.12
N TYR A 394 6.13 -16.30 39.71
CA TYR A 394 4.95 -16.55 40.54
C TYR A 394 5.23 -17.28 41.87
N LEU A 395 6.11 -18.30 41.86
CA LEU A 395 6.53 -19.00 43.08
C LEU A 395 7.32 -18.10 44.04
N ALA A 396 8.17 -17.21 43.50
CA ALA A 396 8.91 -16.26 44.33
C ALA A 396 7.96 -15.22 44.93
N ALA A 397 6.97 -14.77 44.16
CA ALA A 397 5.93 -13.86 44.63
C ALA A 397 5.05 -14.50 45.73
N LEU A 398 4.67 -15.77 45.59
CA LEU A 398 3.98 -16.53 46.65
C LEU A 398 4.84 -16.67 47.90
N LYS A 399 6.14 -16.96 47.75
CA LYS A 399 7.07 -17.03 48.88
C LYS A 399 7.20 -15.69 49.60
N VAL A 400 7.20 -14.58 48.87
CA VAL A 400 7.15 -13.23 49.47
C VAL A 400 5.88 -13.08 50.31
N ILE A 401 4.72 -13.51 49.82
CA ILE A 401 3.46 -13.49 50.59
C ILE A 401 3.53 -14.39 51.84
N GLU A 402 4.08 -15.60 51.73
CA GLU A 402 4.26 -16.54 52.85
C GLU A 402 5.19 -16.01 53.94
N GLU A 403 6.22 -15.24 53.55
CA GLU A 403 7.17 -14.61 54.48
C GLU A 403 6.60 -13.35 55.16
N LEU A 404 5.47 -12.81 54.67
CA LEU A 404 4.80 -11.69 55.32
C LEU A 404 4.19 -12.10 56.68
N PRO A 405 4.06 -11.15 57.62
CA PRO A 405 3.32 -11.41 58.85
C PRO A 405 1.87 -11.87 58.58
N ARG A 406 1.36 -12.85 59.35
CA ARG A 406 0.00 -13.42 59.18
C ARG A 406 -1.13 -12.40 59.08
N TRP A 407 -0.99 -11.25 59.73
CA TRP A 407 -1.97 -10.18 59.71
C TRP A 407 -1.94 -9.35 58.40
N VAL A 408 -0.80 -9.29 57.71
CA VAL A 408 -0.67 -8.73 56.35
C VAL A 408 -1.20 -9.71 55.31
N GLN A 409 -0.95 -11.01 55.48
CA GLN A 409 -1.49 -12.07 54.62
C GLN A 409 -3.02 -12.05 54.57
N ALA A 410 -3.68 -11.78 55.71
CA ALA A 410 -5.13 -11.64 55.79
C ALA A 410 -5.67 -10.33 55.18
N HIS A 411 -4.81 -9.42 54.71
CA HIS A 411 -5.24 -8.17 54.10
C HIS A 411 -5.85 -8.43 52.72
N ARG A 412 -6.98 -7.77 52.43
CA ARG A 412 -7.78 -8.00 51.21
C ARG A 412 -6.96 -7.96 49.91
N GLU A 413 -6.00 -7.03 49.83
CA GLU A 413 -5.14 -6.87 48.64
C GLU A 413 -4.15 -8.02 48.47
N ILE A 414 -3.56 -8.52 49.57
CA ILE A 414 -2.64 -9.66 49.53
C ILE A 414 -3.38 -10.94 49.21
N VAL A 415 -4.57 -11.15 49.78
CA VAL A 415 -5.45 -12.29 49.42
C VAL A 415 -5.84 -12.24 47.93
N ALA A 416 -6.10 -11.06 47.38
CA ALA A 416 -6.37 -10.91 45.96
C ALA A 416 -5.14 -11.23 45.09
N TRP A 417 -3.94 -10.82 45.53
CA TRP A 417 -2.68 -11.18 44.88
C TRP A 417 -2.39 -12.68 44.95
N GLU A 418 -2.60 -13.32 46.10
CA GLU A 418 -2.44 -14.76 46.29
C GLU A 418 -3.37 -15.55 45.35
N ALA A 419 -4.65 -15.17 45.27
CA ALA A 419 -5.59 -15.79 44.34
C ALA A 419 -5.18 -15.59 42.86
N LYS A 420 -4.68 -14.40 42.52
CA LYS A 420 -4.20 -14.08 41.17
C LYS A 420 -2.93 -14.87 40.82
N LEU A 421 -2.01 -15.02 41.76
CA LEU A 421 -0.77 -15.79 41.61
C LEU A 421 -1.05 -17.29 41.48
N MET A 422 -1.94 -17.83 42.31
CA MET A 422 -2.37 -19.23 42.20
C MET A 422 -2.97 -19.52 40.84
N LYS A 423 -3.85 -18.65 40.34
CA LYS A 423 -4.42 -18.78 39.00
C LYS A 423 -3.36 -18.72 37.90
N ALA A 424 -2.43 -17.75 37.97
CA ALA A 424 -1.34 -17.64 37.00
C ALA A 424 -0.39 -18.84 37.05
N LEU A 425 -0.24 -19.48 38.21
CA LEU A 425 0.56 -20.68 38.40
C LEU A 425 -0.12 -21.92 37.81
N GLU A 426 -1.43 -22.06 37.99
CA GLU A 426 -2.22 -23.12 37.31
C GLU A 426 -2.16 -22.98 35.78
N GLU A 427 -2.35 -21.76 35.26
CA GLU A 427 -2.24 -21.46 33.82
C GLU A 427 -0.82 -21.78 33.28
N GLU A 428 0.22 -21.47 34.05
CA GLU A 428 1.61 -21.76 33.68
C GLU A 428 1.95 -23.27 33.75
N GLU A 429 1.40 -24.00 34.72
CA GLU A 429 1.55 -25.46 34.81
C GLU A 429 0.85 -26.16 33.64
N GLU A 430 -0.35 -25.71 33.27
CA GLU A 430 -1.10 -26.22 32.11
C GLU A 430 -0.31 -25.96 30.81
N ARG A 431 0.20 -24.73 30.63
CA ARG A 431 1.07 -24.37 29.49
C ARG A 431 2.31 -25.25 29.43
N LYS A 432 3.02 -25.44 30.55
CA LYS A 432 4.22 -26.30 30.62
C LYS A 432 3.89 -27.75 30.27
N LYS A 433 2.77 -28.26 30.76
CA LYS A 433 2.30 -29.60 30.43
C LYS A 433 2.02 -29.74 28.93
N GLU A 434 1.24 -28.83 28.36
CA GLU A 434 0.96 -28.82 26.92
C GLU A 434 2.21 -28.69 26.05
N PHE A 435 3.18 -27.88 26.48
CA PHE A 435 4.46 -27.72 25.81
C PHE A 435 5.25 -29.04 25.82
N THR A 436 5.33 -29.70 26.97
CA THR A 436 6.02 -30.98 27.09
C THR A 436 5.34 -32.10 26.31
N GLU A 437 4.01 -32.15 26.29
CA GLU A 437 3.24 -33.12 25.49
C GLU A 437 3.47 -32.88 23.99
N SER A 438 3.39 -31.63 23.54
CA SER A 438 3.62 -31.27 22.14
C SER A 438 5.05 -31.58 21.68
N LEU A 439 6.06 -31.37 22.55
CA LEU A 439 7.44 -31.78 22.25
C LEU A 439 7.66 -33.29 22.32
N ARG A 440 6.95 -34.00 23.20
CA ARG A 440 7.01 -35.46 23.28
C ARG A 440 6.52 -36.08 21.98
N ASP A 441 5.40 -35.61 21.44
CA ASP A 441 4.86 -36.12 20.17
C ASP A 441 5.87 -35.94 19.03
N VAL A 442 6.59 -34.80 19.00
CA VAL A 442 7.69 -34.57 18.07
C VAL A 442 8.85 -35.52 18.32
N HIS A 443 9.24 -35.73 19.58
CA HIS A 443 10.33 -36.65 19.92
C HIS A 443 10.01 -38.11 19.60
N ASP A 444 8.78 -38.55 19.82
CA ASP A 444 8.31 -39.89 19.49
C ASP A 444 8.37 -40.13 17.98
N PHE A 445 7.97 -39.11 17.18
CA PHE A 445 8.18 -39.14 15.73
C PHE A 445 9.66 -39.14 15.36
N LEU A 446 10.50 -38.30 15.97
CA LEU A 446 11.94 -38.27 15.69
C LEU A 446 12.65 -39.59 16.06
N ALA A 447 12.10 -40.34 17.02
CA ALA A 447 12.59 -41.66 17.44
C ALA A 447 12.03 -42.81 16.59
N SER A 448 11.03 -42.54 15.76
CA SER A 448 10.49 -43.52 14.83
C SER A 448 11.54 -43.89 13.76
N GLY A 449 11.48 -45.12 13.26
CA GLY A 449 12.49 -45.70 12.38
C GLY A 449 12.79 -44.90 11.10
N PRO A 450 13.87 -45.25 10.37
CA PRO A 450 14.28 -44.53 9.17
C PRO A 450 13.20 -44.55 8.08
N VAL A 451 13.21 -43.50 7.24
CA VAL A 451 12.30 -43.39 6.09
C VAL A 451 12.81 -44.26 4.95
N ASP A 452 11.95 -45.12 4.41
CA ASP A 452 12.19 -45.99 3.27
C ASP A 452 11.03 -45.95 2.27
N GLN A 453 11.15 -46.66 1.15
CA GLN A 453 10.15 -46.62 0.08
C GLN A 453 8.77 -47.17 0.50
N ASP A 454 8.72 -48.06 1.48
CA ASP A 454 7.49 -48.75 1.89
C ASP A 454 6.70 -47.93 2.92
N ASN A 455 7.38 -47.11 3.72
CA ASN A 455 6.77 -46.30 4.77
C ASN A 455 6.71 -44.79 4.47
N VAL A 456 7.21 -44.32 3.32
CA VAL A 456 7.35 -42.88 3.00
C VAL A 456 6.03 -42.11 3.07
N ASP A 457 4.92 -42.71 2.64
CA ASP A 457 3.61 -42.06 2.61
C ASP A 457 3.05 -41.88 4.03
N GLU A 458 3.17 -42.91 4.87
CA GLU A 458 2.80 -42.88 6.29
C GLU A 458 3.69 -41.87 7.06
N LYS A 459 5.00 -41.93 6.86
CA LYS A 459 5.99 -41.01 7.44
C LYS A 459 5.75 -39.57 7.06
N LYS A 460 5.27 -39.29 5.85
CA LYS A 460 4.94 -37.93 5.41
C LYS A 460 3.74 -37.37 6.17
N THR A 461 2.70 -38.17 6.41
CA THR A 461 1.57 -37.78 7.26
C THR A 461 2.02 -37.50 8.70
N GLU A 462 2.77 -38.43 9.30
CA GLU A 462 3.30 -38.26 10.66
C GLU A 462 4.24 -37.04 10.77
N LEU A 463 5.02 -36.75 9.72
CA LEU A 463 5.87 -35.55 9.66
C LEU A 463 5.05 -34.26 9.70
N ASN A 464 3.89 -34.22 9.03
CA ASN A 464 3.00 -33.07 9.05
C ASN A 464 2.38 -32.88 10.45
N ASP A 465 1.98 -33.97 11.09
CA ASP A 465 1.43 -33.95 12.45
C ASP A 465 2.51 -33.50 13.45
N ALA A 466 3.73 -34.03 13.35
CA ALA A 466 4.87 -33.59 14.15
C ALA A 466 5.23 -32.12 13.88
N ALA A 467 5.13 -31.63 12.64
CA ALA A 467 5.34 -30.22 12.33
C ALA A 467 4.26 -29.32 12.97
N ALA A 468 3.00 -29.77 13.00
CA ALA A 468 1.91 -29.07 13.68
C ALA A 468 2.13 -29.02 15.20
N SER A 469 2.51 -30.15 15.82
CA SER A 469 2.85 -30.22 17.25
C SER A 469 4.06 -29.36 17.60
N LEU A 470 5.06 -29.27 16.72
CA LEU A 470 6.22 -28.40 16.91
C LEU A 470 5.84 -26.91 16.84
N GLU A 471 4.94 -26.53 15.95
CA GLU A 471 4.45 -25.14 15.87
C GLU A 471 3.57 -24.80 17.08
N LYS A 472 2.79 -25.76 17.60
CA LYS A 472 2.07 -25.61 18.88
C LYS A 472 3.07 -25.38 20.03
N ALA A 473 4.11 -26.21 20.15
CA ALA A 473 5.16 -26.07 21.14
C ALA A 473 5.89 -24.71 21.04
N ARG A 474 6.12 -24.22 19.82
CA ARG A 474 6.73 -22.91 19.58
C ARG A 474 5.89 -21.76 20.11
N LYS A 475 4.56 -21.78 19.90
CA LYS A 475 3.65 -20.75 20.42
C LYS A 475 3.64 -20.75 21.95
N LEU A 476 3.49 -21.92 22.55
CA LEU A 476 3.55 -22.09 24.01
C LEU A 476 4.89 -21.63 24.60
N ALA A 477 5.99 -21.83 23.89
CA ALA A 477 7.31 -21.34 24.29
C ALA A 477 7.45 -19.82 24.20
N GLN A 478 6.71 -19.13 23.33
CA GLN A 478 6.73 -17.67 23.23
C GLN A 478 5.89 -17.00 24.33
N GLU A 479 4.81 -17.67 24.73
CA GLU A 479 3.90 -17.24 25.79
C GLU A 479 4.48 -17.41 27.20
N ALA A 480 5.64 -18.07 27.33
CA ALA A 480 6.32 -18.24 28.61
C ALA A 480 6.59 -16.87 29.28
N PRO A 481 6.12 -16.66 30.52
CA PRO A 481 6.18 -15.35 31.19
C PRO A 481 7.62 -15.00 31.59
N ARG A 482 8.41 -15.99 32.03
CA ARG A 482 9.83 -15.80 32.35
C ARG A 482 10.70 -15.82 31.10
N ALA A 483 11.61 -14.85 30.99
CA ALA A 483 12.54 -14.76 29.87
C ALA A 483 13.48 -15.97 29.76
N GLU A 484 13.92 -16.53 30.90
CA GLU A 484 14.80 -17.71 30.93
C GLU A 484 14.10 -18.97 30.41
N ASP A 485 12.88 -19.23 30.88
CA ASP A 485 12.04 -20.34 30.42
C ASP A 485 11.78 -20.21 28.92
N ARG A 486 11.45 -18.98 28.45
CA ARG A 486 11.27 -18.66 27.04
C ARG A 486 12.51 -18.99 26.21
N GLN A 487 13.70 -18.63 26.68
CA GLN A 487 14.96 -18.94 25.98
C GLN A 487 15.23 -20.45 25.94
N HIS A 488 15.06 -21.13 27.07
CA HIS A 488 15.33 -22.57 27.20
C HIS A 488 14.36 -23.41 26.36
N GLU A 489 13.07 -23.09 26.39
CA GLU A 489 12.04 -23.77 25.61
C GLU A 489 12.20 -23.51 24.11
N ASN A 490 12.53 -22.27 23.71
CA ASN A 490 12.86 -21.97 22.32
C ASN A 490 14.08 -22.77 21.83
N LEU A 491 15.11 -22.97 22.67
CA LEU A 491 16.26 -23.79 22.30
C LEU A 491 15.82 -25.23 21.97
N LYS A 492 14.96 -25.85 22.79
CA LYS A 492 14.41 -27.19 22.53
C LYS A 492 13.62 -27.25 21.22
N VAL A 493 12.76 -26.24 20.97
CA VAL A 493 12.01 -26.12 19.72
C VAL A 493 12.95 -25.99 18.52
N THR A 494 14.02 -25.20 18.63
CA THR A 494 14.99 -25.05 17.53
C THR A 494 15.76 -26.33 17.25
N GLU A 495 16.15 -27.08 18.28
CA GLU A 495 16.82 -28.38 18.12
C GLU A 495 15.89 -29.40 17.44
N ALA A 496 14.65 -29.51 17.92
CA ALA A 496 13.64 -30.39 17.33
C ALA A 496 13.32 -30.01 15.88
N ARG A 497 13.23 -28.71 15.57
CA ARG A 497 13.04 -28.20 14.20
C ARG A 497 14.18 -28.60 13.27
N GLY A 498 15.42 -28.51 13.74
CA GLY A 498 16.60 -28.92 12.97
C GLY A 498 16.55 -30.40 12.59
N LYS A 499 16.20 -31.26 13.56
CA LYS A 499 16.06 -32.71 13.35
C LYS A 499 14.88 -33.02 12.42
N LEU A 500 13.74 -32.37 12.60
CA LEU A 500 12.54 -32.57 11.79
C LEU A 500 12.77 -32.14 10.33
N LYS A 501 13.52 -31.06 10.09
CA LYS A 501 13.95 -30.65 8.76
C LYS A 501 14.84 -31.70 8.09
N ALA A 502 15.75 -32.33 8.82
CA ALA A 502 16.59 -33.39 8.28
C ALA A 502 15.77 -34.62 7.84
N ILE A 503 14.73 -34.97 8.61
CA ILE A 503 13.79 -36.04 8.23
C ILE A 503 12.95 -35.62 7.01
N GLN A 504 12.48 -34.38 6.95
CA GLN A 504 11.76 -33.84 5.78
C GLN A 504 12.61 -33.95 4.50
N GLU A 505 13.90 -33.63 4.58
CA GLU A 505 14.82 -33.81 3.46
C GLU A 505 15.00 -35.29 3.09
N ALA A 506 15.02 -36.19 4.06
CA ALA A 506 15.09 -37.64 3.82
C ALA A 506 13.80 -38.17 3.14
N VAL A 507 12.61 -37.77 3.63
CA VAL A 507 11.31 -38.09 3.00
C VAL A 507 11.30 -37.62 1.55
N GLN A 508 11.72 -36.37 1.30
CA GLN A 508 11.74 -35.83 -0.05
C GLN A 508 12.69 -36.59 -0.98
N ARG A 509 13.87 -37.01 -0.48
CA ARG A 509 14.80 -37.84 -1.26
C ARG A 509 14.17 -39.17 -1.65
N VAL A 510 13.49 -39.85 -0.73
CA VAL A 510 12.83 -41.13 -1.01
C VAL A 510 11.70 -40.97 -2.03
N LEU A 511 10.90 -39.90 -1.91
CA LEU A 511 9.86 -39.58 -2.91
C LEU A 511 10.44 -39.28 -4.29
N ASP A 512 11.53 -38.51 -4.35
CA ASP A 512 12.23 -38.19 -5.59
C ASP A 512 12.86 -39.43 -6.23
N ASP A 513 13.44 -40.33 -5.44
CA ASP A 513 14.01 -41.59 -5.92
C ASP A 513 12.91 -42.55 -6.40
N ARG A 514 11.80 -42.69 -5.67
CA ARG A 514 10.60 -43.44 -6.12
C ARG A 514 10.07 -42.89 -7.45
N PHE A 515 10.00 -41.56 -7.57
CA PHE A 515 9.58 -40.91 -8.81
C PHE A 515 10.54 -41.23 -9.96
N ARG A 516 11.86 -41.10 -9.73
CA ARG A 516 12.92 -41.39 -10.71
C ARG A 516 12.92 -42.85 -11.14
N ASP A 517 12.70 -43.79 -10.23
CA ASP A 517 12.62 -45.22 -10.52
C ASP A 517 11.43 -45.54 -11.44
N GLY A 518 10.28 -44.89 -11.24
CA GLY A 518 9.17 -45.02 -12.18
C GLY A 518 9.44 -44.36 -13.53
N LEU A 519 10.13 -43.21 -13.59
CA LEU A 519 10.58 -42.62 -14.85
C LEU A 519 11.54 -43.54 -15.63
N ALA A 520 12.34 -44.35 -14.95
CA ALA A 520 13.21 -45.33 -15.61
C ALA A 520 12.41 -46.36 -16.43
N LYS A 521 11.22 -46.76 -15.97
CA LYS A 521 10.32 -47.66 -16.72
C LYS A 521 9.85 -47.02 -18.02
N PHE A 522 9.52 -45.73 -18.00
CA PHE A 522 9.14 -44.98 -19.21
C PHE A 522 10.31 -44.81 -20.17
N ARG A 523 11.51 -44.54 -19.66
CA ARG A 523 12.73 -44.49 -20.46
C ARG A 523 12.99 -45.81 -21.21
N GLU A 524 12.82 -46.95 -20.55
CA GLU A 524 12.98 -48.25 -21.20
C GLU A 524 11.87 -48.53 -22.24
N LYS A 525 10.62 -48.16 -21.96
CA LYS A 525 9.53 -48.22 -22.95
C LYS A 525 9.83 -47.38 -24.21
N LEU A 526 10.34 -46.16 -24.04
CA LEU A 526 10.71 -45.28 -25.15
C LEU A 526 11.90 -45.82 -25.94
N LYS A 527 12.96 -46.30 -25.28
CA LYS A 527 14.09 -46.95 -25.96
C LYS A 527 13.67 -48.18 -26.77
N ALA A 528 12.71 -48.96 -26.27
CA ALA A 528 12.17 -50.10 -27.01
C ALA A 528 11.46 -49.64 -28.30
N GLN A 529 10.72 -48.52 -28.24
CA GLN A 529 10.11 -47.90 -29.41
C GLN A 529 11.15 -47.33 -30.38
N GLU A 530 12.27 -46.79 -29.90
CA GLU A 530 13.35 -46.31 -30.78
C GLU A 530 14.06 -47.43 -31.54
N LYS A 531 14.27 -48.57 -30.88
CA LYS A 531 15.00 -49.72 -31.45
C LYS A 531 14.14 -50.62 -32.34
N ALA A 532 12.82 -50.47 -32.32
CA ALA A 532 11.94 -51.26 -33.16
C ALA A 532 12.16 -50.93 -34.65
N PRO A 533 12.18 -51.95 -35.53
CA PRO A 533 12.50 -51.80 -36.95
C PRO A 533 11.59 -50.77 -37.63
N VAL A 534 12.08 -50.09 -38.67
CA VAL A 534 11.29 -49.08 -39.39
C VAL A 534 10.00 -49.74 -39.91
N PRO A 535 8.81 -49.13 -39.69
CA PRO A 535 7.55 -49.68 -40.17
C PRO A 535 7.59 -49.94 -41.68
N GLY A 536 7.06 -51.08 -42.12
CA GLY A 536 7.03 -51.43 -43.55
C GLY A 536 5.82 -50.88 -44.30
N ASN A 537 4.77 -50.44 -43.58
CA ASN A 537 3.51 -49.98 -44.14
C ASN A 537 2.82 -48.93 -43.24
N VAL A 538 1.76 -48.32 -43.76
CA VAL A 538 0.97 -47.28 -43.08
C VAL A 538 0.34 -47.77 -41.77
N GLU A 539 -0.16 -49.02 -41.74
CA GLU A 539 -0.82 -49.59 -40.56
C GLU A 539 0.15 -49.77 -39.38
N GLU A 540 1.39 -50.17 -39.66
CA GLU A 540 2.45 -50.29 -38.66
C GLU A 540 2.89 -48.92 -38.11
N CYS A 541 2.94 -47.88 -38.95
CA CYS A 541 3.17 -46.50 -38.50
C CYS A 541 2.09 -46.03 -37.53
N ILE A 542 0.81 -46.19 -37.90
CA ILE A 542 -0.33 -45.79 -37.06
C ILE A 542 -0.34 -46.55 -35.73
N SER A 543 -0.03 -47.85 -35.75
CA SER A 543 0.02 -48.67 -34.55
C SER A 543 1.10 -48.20 -33.57
N ARG A 544 2.30 -47.89 -34.06
CA ARG A 544 3.39 -47.37 -33.22
C ARG A 544 3.15 -45.95 -32.74
N GLU A 545 2.59 -45.10 -33.57
CA GLU A 545 2.23 -43.73 -33.18
C GLU A 545 1.23 -43.73 -32.01
N LYS A 546 0.23 -44.63 -32.06
CA LYS A 546 -0.70 -44.85 -30.95
C LYS A 546 0.02 -45.33 -29.68
N GLN A 547 0.99 -46.23 -29.79
CA GLN A 547 1.78 -46.69 -28.63
C GLN A 547 2.63 -45.58 -28.02
N VAL A 548 3.28 -44.74 -28.83
CA VAL A 548 4.07 -43.59 -28.35
C VAL A 548 3.16 -42.52 -27.72
N THR A 549 1.98 -42.28 -28.30
CA THR A 549 0.98 -41.38 -27.74
C THR A 549 0.43 -41.88 -26.40
N ALA A 550 0.22 -43.19 -26.26
CA ALA A 550 -0.15 -43.81 -24.99
C ALA A 550 0.96 -43.63 -23.94
N ILE A 551 2.24 -43.78 -24.31
CA ILE A 551 3.37 -43.53 -23.42
C ILE A 551 3.40 -42.07 -22.95
N LEU A 552 3.13 -41.10 -23.82
CA LEU A 552 3.03 -39.68 -23.45
C LEU A 552 1.91 -39.44 -22.42
N HIS A 553 0.73 -39.99 -22.68
CA HIS A 553 -0.41 -39.85 -21.76
C HIS A 553 -0.16 -40.51 -20.40
N ASP A 554 0.45 -41.70 -20.39
CA ASP A 554 0.84 -42.39 -19.17
C ASP A 554 1.91 -41.60 -18.39
N LEU A 555 2.84 -40.94 -19.09
CA LEU A 555 3.88 -40.11 -18.48
C LEU A 555 3.31 -38.84 -17.84
N ASP A 556 2.35 -38.19 -18.50
CA ASP A 556 1.59 -37.06 -17.94
C ASP A 556 0.75 -37.50 -16.72
N SER A 557 0.09 -38.65 -16.82
CA SER A 557 -0.68 -39.22 -15.71
C SER A 557 0.21 -39.61 -14.53
N TYR A 558 1.40 -40.16 -14.80
CA TYR A 558 2.37 -40.52 -13.77
C TYR A 558 2.92 -39.29 -13.04
N GLU A 559 3.20 -38.19 -13.74
CA GLU A 559 3.58 -36.92 -13.12
C GLU A 559 2.45 -36.35 -12.25
N ALA A 560 1.21 -36.40 -12.72
CA ALA A 560 0.04 -35.95 -11.97
C ALA A 560 -0.22 -36.79 -10.70
N GLN A 561 0.10 -38.09 -10.72
CA GLN A 561 -0.03 -39.00 -9.57
C GLN A 561 1.06 -38.81 -8.51
N HIS A 562 2.14 -38.07 -8.81
CA HIS A 562 3.23 -37.80 -7.88
C HIS A 562 3.40 -36.29 -7.65
N PRO A 563 2.37 -35.60 -7.10
CA PRO A 563 2.44 -34.16 -6.85
C PRO A 563 3.58 -33.80 -5.90
N ASP A 564 3.97 -34.74 -5.05
CA ASP A 564 4.96 -34.58 -3.98
C ASP A 564 6.42 -34.77 -4.42
N ALA A 565 6.66 -35.18 -5.67
CA ALA A 565 8.01 -35.17 -6.22
C ALA A 565 8.51 -33.73 -6.34
N SER A 566 9.80 -33.53 -6.06
CA SER A 566 10.39 -32.20 -6.14
C SER A 566 10.37 -31.68 -7.57
N GLU A 567 10.33 -30.35 -7.73
CA GLU A 567 10.42 -29.71 -9.04
C GLU A 567 11.69 -30.11 -9.81
N GLN A 568 12.78 -30.40 -9.10
CA GLN A 568 14.01 -30.90 -9.71
C GLN A 568 13.83 -32.33 -10.26
N ALA A 569 13.11 -33.19 -9.54
CA ALA A 569 12.79 -34.53 -10.01
C ALA A 569 11.79 -34.50 -11.18
N LYS A 570 10.74 -33.67 -11.12
CA LYS A 570 9.74 -33.50 -12.21
C LYS A 570 10.37 -33.02 -13.52
N LYS A 571 11.38 -32.14 -13.45
CA LYS A 571 12.15 -31.71 -14.64
C LYS A 571 12.78 -32.87 -15.42
N LEU A 572 13.03 -34.03 -14.80
CA LEU A 572 13.54 -35.21 -15.49
C LEU A 572 12.52 -35.86 -16.44
N ALA A 573 11.22 -35.59 -16.27
CA ALA A 573 10.18 -36.05 -17.19
C ALA A 573 10.19 -35.27 -18.51
N GLY A 574 10.59 -34.00 -18.49
CA GLY A 574 10.63 -33.12 -19.67
C GLY A 574 11.38 -33.70 -20.87
N PRO A 575 12.64 -34.13 -20.73
CA PRO A 575 13.39 -34.77 -21.81
C PRO A 575 12.73 -36.03 -22.37
N LEU A 576 12.06 -36.84 -21.52
CA LEU A 576 11.34 -38.04 -21.97
C LEU A 576 10.09 -37.67 -22.78
N LYS A 577 9.37 -36.60 -22.39
CA LYS A 577 8.22 -36.08 -23.14
C LYS A 577 8.66 -35.56 -24.52
N GLU A 578 9.74 -34.80 -24.58
CA GLU A 578 10.28 -34.30 -25.85
C GLU A 578 10.77 -35.44 -26.75
N GLN A 579 11.45 -36.44 -26.18
CA GLN A 579 11.85 -37.65 -26.91
C GLN A 579 10.64 -38.40 -27.49
N ALA A 580 9.59 -38.58 -26.69
CA ALA A 580 8.37 -39.25 -27.14
C ALA A 580 7.61 -38.44 -28.22
N LYS A 581 7.53 -37.11 -28.10
CA LYS A 581 6.97 -36.23 -29.15
C LYS A 581 7.76 -36.35 -30.45
N ALA A 582 9.09 -36.27 -30.39
CA ALA A 582 9.95 -36.39 -31.57
C ALA A 582 9.77 -37.74 -32.29
N LEU A 583 9.60 -38.84 -31.53
CA LEU A 583 9.32 -40.17 -32.11
C LEU A 583 7.95 -40.24 -32.77
N ARG A 584 6.92 -39.67 -32.13
CA ARG A 584 5.57 -39.58 -32.70
C ARG A 584 5.62 -38.82 -34.02
N ASP A 585 6.20 -37.63 -34.03
CA ASP A 585 6.26 -36.76 -35.21
C ASP A 585 7.03 -37.42 -36.37
N LYS A 586 8.10 -38.17 -36.06
CA LYS A 586 8.83 -38.98 -37.06
C LYS A 586 7.99 -40.11 -37.64
N LEU A 587 7.17 -40.79 -36.82
CA LEU A 587 6.24 -41.82 -37.27
C LEU A 587 5.12 -41.23 -38.14
N SER A 588 4.63 -40.04 -37.82
CA SER A 588 3.65 -39.30 -38.63
C SER A 588 4.22 -38.92 -40.00
N GLN A 589 5.49 -38.51 -40.06
CA GLN A 589 6.17 -38.23 -41.33
C GLN A 589 6.31 -39.51 -42.17
N LEU A 590 6.75 -40.63 -41.58
CA LEU A 590 6.85 -41.92 -42.28
C LEU A 590 5.47 -42.40 -42.77
N GLN A 591 4.41 -42.18 -41.99
CA GLN A 591 3.04 -42.48 -42.42
C GLN A 591 2.66 -41.69 -43.68
N GLN A 592 2.98 -40.40 -43.73
CA GLN A 592 2.75 -39.57 -44.91
C GLN A 592 3.54 -40.10 -46.11
N GLU A 593 4.83 -40.40 -45.94
CA GLU A 593 5.68 -40.96 -47.00
C GLU A 593 5.13 -42.30 -47.53
N HIS A 594 4.77 -43.24 -46.66
CA HIS A 594 4.16 -44.51 -47.07
C HIS A 594 2.80 -44.33 -47.76
N SER A 595 1.96 -43.40 -47.29
CA SER A 595 0.67 -43.11 -47.93
C SER A 595 0.84 -42.50 -49.33
N HIS A 596 1.87 -41.68 -49.53
CA HIS A 596 2.25 -41.15 -50.84
C HIS A 596 2.73 -42.27 -51.77
N VAL A 597 3.57 -43.19 -51.27
CA VAL A 597 4.05 -44.34 -52.05
C VAL A 597 2.90 -45.29 -52.42
N GLU A 598 2.01 -45.63 -51.48
CA GLU A 598 0.82 -46.45 -51.76
C GLU A 598 -0.13 -45.77 -52.77
N GLY A 599 -0.28 -44.44 -52.66
CA GLY A 599 -1.05 -43.64 -53.62
C GLY A 599 -0.44 -43.68 -55.03
N LEU A 600 0.88 -43.59 -55.16
CA LEU A 600 1.59 -43.71 -56.43
C LEU A 600 1.49 -45.12 -57.02
N VAL A 601 1.59 -46.18 -56.19
CA VAL A 601 1.41 -47.57 -56.63
C VAL A 601 -0.01 -47.82 -57.15
N ARG A 602 -1.03 -47.21 -56.53
CA ARG A 602 -2.42 -47.29 -57.04
C ARG A 602 -2.63 -46.53 -58.36
N LEU A 603 -1.88 -45.47 -58.60
CA LEU A 603 -1.99 -44.66 -59.83
C LEU A 603 -1.24 -45.25 -61.03
N ILE A 604 -0.10 -45.92 -60.79
CA ILE A 604 0.81 -46.39 -61.85
C ILE A 604 0.62 -47.89 -62.16
N GLY A 605 -0.08 -48.63 -61.29
CA GLY A 605 -0.17 -50.09 -61.35
C GLY A 605 1.03 -50.75 -60.66
N SER A 606 0.84 -51.97 -60.14
CA SER A 606 1.90 -52.68 -59.42
C SER A 606 3.10 -52.91 -60.35
N PRO A 607 4.36 -52.65 -59.91
CA PRO A 607 5.55 -52.98 -60.68
C PRO A 607 5.67 -54.49 -61.03
N SER A 608 4.84 -55.35 -60.42
CA SER A 608 4.76 -56.78 -60.72
C SER A 608 3.87 -57.14 -61.92
N GLU A 609 3.20 -56.17 -62.55
CA GLU A 609 2.35 -56.38 -63.73
C GLU A 609 3.02 -55.92 -65.05
N TYR A 610 4.33 -55.63 -65.01
CA TYR A 610 5.17 -55.38 -66.19
C TYR A 610 6.28 -56.42 -66.37
#